data_AF-A0A7L5AG99-F1
#
_entry.id   AF-A0A7L5AG99-F1
#
_cell.length_a   1.000
_cell.length_b   1.000
_cell.length_c   1.000
_cell.angle_alpha   90.00
_cell.angle_beta   90.00
_cell.angle_gamma   90.00
#
_symmetry.space_group_name_H-M   'P 1'
#
loop_
_entity.id
_entity.type
_entity.pdbx_description
1 polymer ?
#
loop_
_entity_poly.entity_id
_entity_poly.type
_entity_poly.pdbx_seq_one_letter_code
_entity_poly.pdbx_strand_id
1 'polypeptide(L)'
;MIDQGNSIGLFVQYNGVACQWGYPSSGDAFSYGHSAISSANAKAVKSRLTADGYFARSALGGELFCLPPEQSVMGEESCFLFVGPEWFYSNVESELEMIVSQARAG
;
A
#
# COMPACT_ATOMS: atom_id res chain seq x y z
N MET A 1 8.92 -2.40 19.90
CA MET A 1 8.61 -1.00 19.55
C MET A 1 8.18 -1.01 18.10
N ILE A 2 6.89 -0.78 17.81
CA ILE A 2 6.44 -0.55 16.44
C ILE A 2 6.72 0.93 16.21
N ASP A 3 7.68 1.20 15.34
CA ASP A 3 8.10 2.56 15.02
C ASP A 3 6.91 3.32 14.43
N GLN A 4 6.64 4.50 14.96
CA GLN A 4 5.64 5.39 14.38
C GLN A 4 6.17 5.83 13.01
N GLY A 5 5.61 5.29 11.93
CA GLY A 5 5.97 5.70 10.56
C GLY A 5 6.31 4.58 9.57
N ASN A 6 6.37 3.30 9.97
CA ASN A 6 6.67 2.21 9.02
C ASN A 6 5.40 1.44 8.58
N SER A 7 4.61 2.06 7.69
CA SER A 7 3.40 1.44 7.13
C SER A 7 3.69 0.20 6.27
N ILE A 8 4.88 0.12 5.65
CA ILE A 8 5.37 -1.11 4.98
C ILE A 8 5.54 -2.25 6.01
N GLY A 9 5.97 -1.92 7.24
CA GLY A 9 6.03 -2.86 8.34
C GLY A 9 4.68 -3.50 8.67
N LEU A 10 3.58 -2.73 8.58
CA LEU A 10 2.22 -3.29 8.69
C LEU A 10 1.92 -4.26 7.55
N PHE A 11 2.34 -3.92 6.32
CA PHE A 11 2.15 -4.79 5.15
C PHE A 11 2.78 -6.17 5.36
N VAL A 12 4.05 -6.20 5.73
CA VAL A 12 4.78 -7.45 5.98
C VAL A 12 4.22 -8.20 7.20
N GLN A 13 3.80 -7.49 8.24
CA GLN A 13 3.24 -8.10 9.46
C GLN A 13 1.98 -8.93 9.18
N TYR A 14 1.18 -8.55 8.19
CA TYR A 14 -0.02 -9.29 7.78
C TYR A 14 0.22 -10.18 6.55
N ASN A 15 1.44 -10.74 6.44
CA ASN A 15 1.88 -11.65 5.37
C ASN A 15 1.95 -11.02 3.97
N GLY A 16 2.02 -9.69 3.88
CA GLY A 16 2.34 -8.97 2.66
C GLY A 16 3.70 -9.38 2.10
N VAL A 17 3.75 -9.71 0.80
CA VAL A 17 5.00 -9.82 0.06
C VAL A 17 5.18 -8.55 -0.76
N ALA A 18 6.27 -7.82 -0.49
CA ALA A 18 6.63 -6.60 -1.21
C ALA A 18 7.89 -6.83 -2.06
N CYS A 19 7.86 -6.33 -3.29
CA CYS A 19 8.97 -6.26 -4.21
C CYS A 19 9.41 -4.80 -4.33
N GLN A 20 10.72 -4.57 -4.36
CA GLN A 20 11.30 -3.25 -4.62
C GLN A 20 12.28 -3.35 -5.79
N TRP A 21 12.10 -2.49 -6.79
CA TRP A 21 12.98 -2.34 -7.93
C TRP A 21 13.51 -0.91 -7.97
N GLY A 22 14.82 -0.74 -7.91
CA GLY A 22 15.48 0.55 -8.10
C GLY A 22 16.14 0.64 -9.47
N TYR A 23 16.14 1.82 -10.08
CA TYR A 23 16.93 2.05 -11.28
C TYR A 23 18.37 2.43 -10.88
N PRO A 24 19.40 1.83 -11.51
CA PRO A 24 20.78 2.25 -11.26
C PRO A 24 20.93 3.74 -11.53
N SER A 25 21.59 4.47 -10.64
CA SER A 25 21.88 5.91 -10.72
C SER A 25 20.70 6.88 -10.61
N SER A 26 19.49 6.43 -10.25
CA SER A 26 18.43 7.32 -9.76
C SER A 26 18.16 7.12 -8.26
N GLY A 27 17.55 8.13 -7.62
CA GLY A 27 16.98 7.99 -6.28
C GLY A 27 15.62 7.31 -6.29
N ASP A 28 15.12 6.91 -7.46
CA ASP A 28 13.77 6.41 -7.65
C ASP A 28 13.74 4.90 -7.42
N ALA A 29 12.93 4.48 -6.45
CA ALA A 29 12.60 3.08 -6.26
C ALA A 29 11.10 2.87 -6.46
N PHE A 30 10.75 1.81 -7.16
CA PHE A 30 9.37 1.34 -7.26
C PHE A 30 9.17 0.18 -6.28
N SER A 31 8.25 0.37 -5.34
CA SER A 31 7.91 -0.61 -4.32
C SER A 31 6.43 -0.98 -4.47
N TYR A 32 6.13 -2.27 -4.57
CA TYR A 32 4.76 -2.76 -4.65
C TYR A 32 4.59 -4.09 -3.94
N GLY A 33 3.37 -4.43 -3.59
CA GLY A 33 3.08 -5.70 -2.95
C GLY A 33 1.62 -6.12 -3.03
N HIS A 34 1.38 -7.41 -2.81
CA HIS A 34 0.06 -8.02 -2.75
C HIS A 34 0.00 -9.07 -1.64
N SER A 35 -1.14 -9.20 -0.99
CA SER A 35 -1.44 -10.35 -0.13
C SER A 35 -2.95 -10.55 0.04
N ALA A 36 -3.33 -11.74 0.50
CA ALA A 36 -4.64 -11.94 1.11
C ALA A 36 -4.68 -11.26 2.49
N ILE A 37 -5.86 -10.82 2.91
CA ILE A 37 -6.09 -10.26 4.23
C ILE A 37 -7.49 -10.65 4.74
N SER A 38 -7.57 -11.05 6.02
CA SER A 38 -8.86 -11.35 6.64
C SER A 38 -9.65 -10.05 6.89
N SER A 39 -10.98 -10.15 6.96
CA SER A 39 -11.83 -8.97 7.25
C SER A 39 -11.50 -8.31 8.60
N ALA A 40 -11.14 -9.11 9.61
CA ALA A 40 -10.71 -8.62 10.92
C ALA A 40 -9.40 -7.83 10.84
N ASN A 41 -8.41 -8.36 10.12
CA ASN A 41 -7.12 -7.69 9.94
C ASN A 41 -7.26 -6.44 9.07
N ALA A 42 -8.05 -6.51 8.00
CA ALA A 42 -8.33 -5.35 7.15
C ALA A 42 -8.94 -4.21 7.96
N LYS A 43 -9.90 -4.50 8.86
CA LYS A 43 -10.46 -3.48 9.76
C LYS A 43 -9.39 -2.88 10.69
N ALA A 44 -8.54 -3.71 11.29
CA ALA A 44 -7.48 -3.26 12.18
C ALA A 44 -6.46 -2.37 11.45
N VAL A 45 -6.03 -2.78 10.25
CA VAL A 45 -5.09 -2.03 9.42
C VAL A 45 -5.70 -0.72 8.96
N LYS A 46 -6.93 -0.71 8.44
CA LYS A 46 -7.60 0.53 8.00
C LYS A 46 -7.72 1.53 9.15
N SER A 47 -8.12 1.06 10.33
CA SER A 47 -8.16 1.90 11.54
C SER A 47 -6.80 2.48 11.88
N ARG A 48 -5.71 1.71 11.68
CA ARG A 48 -4.36 2.18 11.92
C ARG A 48 -3.91 3.20 10.88
N LEU A 49 -4.15 2.94 9.59
CA LEU A 49 -3.84 3.87 8.50
C LEU A 49 -4.54 5.21 8.70
N THR A 50 -5.82 5.21 9.07
CA THR A 50 -6.53 6.46 9.43
C THR A 50 -5.86 7.18 10.61
N ALA A 51 -5.47 6.46 11.66
CA ALA A 51 -4.79 7.05 12.81
C ALA A 51 -3.39 7.59 12.46
N ASP A 52 -2.72 6.98 11.49
CA ASP A 52 -1.43 7.42 10.95
C ASP A 52 -1.57 8.54 9.89
N GLY A 53 -2.79 9.03 9.64
CA GLY A 53 -3.04 10.20 8.79
C GLY A 53 -3.30 9.91 7.30
N TYR A 54 -3.50 8.65 6.92
CA TYR A 54 -3.85 8.28 5.54
C TYR A 54 -5.28 8.73 5.21
N PHE A 55 -5.46 9.28 4.01
CA PHE A 55 -6.76 9.65 3.49
C PHE A 55 -7.38 8.49 2.70
N ALA A 56 -8.64 8.18 3.02
CA ALA A 56 -9.39 7.09 2.40
C ALA A 56 -10.28 7.59 1.25
N ARG A 57 -10.29 6.89 0.12
CA ARG A 57 -11.22 7.11 -1.00
C ARG A 57 -11.57 5.81 -1.72
N SER A 58 -12.67 5.81 -2.45
CA SER A 58 -13.04 4.68 -3.31
C SER A 58 -12.18 4.65 -4.57
N ALA A 59 -11.62 3.49 -4.92
CA ALA A 59 -10.87 3.27 -6.16
C ALA A 59 -10.88 1.79 -6.54
N LEU A 60 -10.88 1.47 -7.85
CA LEU A 60 -10.71 0.10 -8.37
C LEU A 60 -11.64 -0.96 -7.73
N GLY A 61 -12.87 -0.57 -7.37
CA GLY A 61 -13.85 -1.45 -6.72
C GLY A 61 -13.56 -1.76 -5.24
N GLY A 62 -12.67 -0.99 -4.62
CA GLY A 62 -12.25 -1.12 -3.23
C GLY A 62 -12.04 0.22 -2.53
N GLU A 63 -11.32 0.17 -1.42
CA GLU A 63 -10.98 1.32 -0.58
C GLU A 63 -9.48 1.57 -0.61
N LEU A 64 -9.08 2.75 -1.06
CA LEU A 64 -7.69 3.20 -1.20
C LEU A 64 -7.34 4.15 -0.06
N PHE A 65 -6.20 3.91 0.57
CA PHE A 65 -5.61 4.74 1.61
C PHE A 65 -4.25 5.24 1.13
N CYS A 66 -4.07 6.55 0.98
CA CYS A 66 -2.78 7.13 0.62
C CYS A 66 -2.35 8.17 1.65
N LEU A 67 -1.05 8.33 1.82
CA LEU A 67 -0.52 9.51 2.50
C LEU A 67 -0.92 10.77 1.72
N PRO A 68 -1.19 11.89 2.41
CA PRO A 68 -1.36 13.17 1.75
C PRO A 68 -0.11 13.55 0.94
N PRO A 69 -0.23 14.20 -0.22
CA PRO A 69 0.92 14.59 -1.05
C PRO A 69 1.95 15.44 -0.29
N GLU A 70 1.51 16.28 0.65
CA GLU A 70 2.38 17.09 1.51
C GLU A 70 3.23 16.28 2.50
N GLN A 71 2.91 15.01 2.72
CA GLN A 71 3.68 14.06 3.51
C GLN A 71 4.50 13.08 2.64
N SER A 72 4.42 13.21 1.31
CA SER A 72 5.26 12.45 0.40
C SER A 72 6.71 12.88 0.55
N VAL A 73 7.59 11.89 0.72
CA VAL A 73 9.04 12.10 0.76
C VAL A 73 9.58 11.72 -0.61
N MET A 74 10.28 12.64 -1.27
CA MET A 74 10.88 12.41 -2.60
C MET A 74 9.87 12.00 -3.69
N GLY A 75 8.59 12.36 -3.58
CA GLY A 75 7.56 12.01 -4.56
C GLY A 75 7.06 10.56 -4.44
N GLU A 76 7.51 9.81 -3.43
CA GLU A 76 6.97 8.49 -3.12
C GLU A 76 5.70 8.64 -2.27
N GLU A 77 4.59 8.10 -2.78
CA GLU A 77 3.29 8.11 -2.12
C GLU A 77 2.99 6.70 -1.61
N SER A 78 3.00 6.48 -0.30
CA SER A 78 2.58 5.17 0.23
C SER A 78 1.06 5.03 0.12
N CYS A 79 0.63 4.11 -0.74
CA CYS A 79 -0.77 3.82 -1.00
C CYS A 79 -1.09 2.35 -0.75
N PHE A 80 -2.23 2.11 -0.10
CA PHE A 80 -2.77 0.78 0.22
C PHE A 80 -4.19 0.67 -0.34
N LEU A 81 -4.43 -0.31 -1.21
CA LEU A 81 -5.74 -0.57 -1.79
C LEU A 81 -6.31 -1.88 -1.25
N PHE A 82 -7.52 -1.85 -0.72
CA PHE A 82 -8.24 -3.03 -0.23
C PHE A 82 -9.36 -3.39 -1.20
N VAL A 83 -9.29 -4.55 -1.85
CA VAL A 83 -10.32 -5.06 -2.76
C VAL A 83 -10.74 -6.46 -2.34
N GLY A 84 -11.94 -6.59 -1.77
CA GLY A 84 -12.43 -7.88 -1.28
C GLY A 84 -11.52 -8.45 -0.18
N PRO A 85 -11.09 -9.73 -0.27
CA PRO A 85 -10.18 -10.37 0.69
C PRO A 85 -8.70 -10.07 0.42
N GLU A 86 -8.40 -9.08 -0.41
CA GLU A 86 -7.04 -8.75 -0.84
C GLU A 86 -6.68 -7.32 -0.49
N TRP A 87 -5.39 -7.09 -0.34
CA TRP A 87 -4.83 -5.75 -0.28
C TRP A 87 -3.55 -5.64 -1.09
N PHE A 88 -3.32 -4.45 -1.60
CA PHE A 88 -2.23 -4.09 -2.47
C PHE A 88 -1.50 -2.90 -1.89
N TYR A 89 -0.18 -2.84 -2.09
CA TYR A 89 0.67 -1.73 -1.71
C TYR A 89 1.38 -1.21 -2.96
N SER A 90 1.54 0.11 -3.04
CA SER A 90 2.46 0.75 -3.98
C SER A 90 3.00 2.05 -3.37
N ASN A 91 4.23 2.43 -3.69
CA ASN A 91 4.73 3.78 -3.45
C ASN A 91 4.43 4.77 -4.62
N VAL A 92 3.69 4.29 -5.64
CA VAL A 92 3.20 5.06 -6.79
C VAL A 92 1.75 4.67 -7.04
N GLU A 93 0.79 5.58 -6.77
CA GLU A 93 -0.64 5.25 -6.86
C GLU A 93 -1.06 4.77 -8.26
N SER A 94 -0.57 5.42 -9.32
CA SER A 94 -0.95 5.11 -10.71
C SER A 94 -0.65 3.68 -11.12
N GLU A 95 0.30 3.02 -10.44
CA GLU A 95 0.69 1.63 -10.73
C GLU A 95 -0.25 0.60 -10.08
N LEU A 96 -1.12 1.00 -9.14
CA LEU A 96 -2.03 0.09 -8.45
C LEU A 96 -3.01 -0.60 -9.41
N GLU A 97 -3.45 0.08 -10.46
CA GLU A 97 -4.32 -0.53 -11.48
C GLU A 97 -3.62 -1.69 -12.20
N MET A 98 -2.36 -1.48 -12.59
CA MET A 98 -1.53 -2.51 -13.21
C MET A 98 -1.31 -3.68 -12.26
N ILE A 99 -0.99 -3.42 -10.99
CA ILE A 99 -0.73 -4.46 -9.99
C ILE A 99 -1.99 -5.31 -9.77
N VAL A 100 -3.16 -4.69 -9.61
CA VAL A 100 -4.44 -5.40 -9.44
C VAL A 100 -4.76 -6.26 -10.66
N SER A 101 -4.53 -5.74 -11.87
CA SER A 101 -4.71 -6.47 -13.13
C SER A 101 -3.83 -7.72 -13.18
N GLN A 102 -2.54 -7.58 -12.86
CA GLN A 102 -1.59 -8.70 -12.90
C GLN A 102 -1.89 -9.78 -11.84
N ALA A 103 -2.24 -9.37 -10.61
CA ALA A 103 -2.54 -10.31 -9.53
C ALA A 103 -3.77 -11.18 -9.83
N ARG A 104 -4.70 -10.70 -10.67
CA ARG A 104 -5.93 -11.41 -11.05
C ARG A 104 -5.81 -12.20 -12.35
N ALA A 105 -4.71 -12.07 -13.07
CA ALA A 105 -4.48 -12.76 -14.33
C ALA A 105 -3.84 -14.16 -14.16
N GLY A 106 -3.38 -14.50 -12.95
CA GLY A 106 -2.85 -15.81 -12.57
C GLY A 106 -3.91 -16.71 -11.95
#